data_AF-A0A1U7NP22-F1
#
_entry.id   AF-A0A1U7NP22-F1
#
_cell.length_a   1.000
_cell.length_b   1.000
_cell.length_c   1.000
_cell.angle_alpha   90.00
_cell.angle_beta   90.00
_cell.angle_gamma   90.00
#
_symmetry.space_group_name_H-M   'P 1'
#
loop_
_entity.id
_entity.type
_entity.pdbx_description
1 polymer ?
#
loop_
_entity_poly.entity_id
_entity_poly.type
_entity_poly.pdbx_seq_one_letter_code
_entity_poly.pdbx_strand_id
1 'polypeptide(L)'
;MNHLTDKLMEKIGPFAEVVSTNKYLCSLRDGFMVAFPATMFASIAIISQYLPATFGLEGITPQWLLDFLNNFFGPIGNAIFGILGLELDLRECSNKEKEQLKEAIAHYKKMQPFLLSVTLFTHPYHEGYQAWTAISEFNSIYLTGFYTTFAKLRASRNERVQLPNIDPACMYQIDEQTISGAVIEKTGIRVPLRFNGANGEMARLKGDYSSALCWMKKLENSKR
;
A
#
# COMPACT_ATOMS: atom_id res chain seq x y z
N MET A 1 -38.25 -3.73 33.52
CA MET A 1 -38.06 -3.23 32.14
C MET A 1 -38.49 -1.78 32.12
N ASN A 2 -37.71 -0.91 31.49
CA ASN A 2 -37.84 0.54 31.66
C ASN A 2 -38.88 1.09 30.69
N HIS A 3 -39.96 1.68 31.20
CA HIS A 3 -41.06 2.26 30.39
C HIS A 3 -40.61 3.23 29.27
N LEU A 4 -39.41 3.81 29.37
CA LEU A 4 -38.75 4.59 28.32
C LEU A 4 -38.28 3.73 27.12
N THR A 5 -37.70 2.55 27.37
CA THR A 5 -37.28 1.64 26.30
C THR A 5 -38.47 1.08 25.55
N ASP A 6 -39.59 0.86 26.24
CA ASP A 6 -40.81 0.32 25.66
C ASP A 6 -41.48 1.33 24.73
N LYS A 7 -41.61 2.61 25.15
CA LYS A 7 -42.10 3.70 24.29
C LYS A 7 -41.17 4.00 23.12
N LEU A 8 -39.87 3.84 23.30
CA LEU A 8 -38.88 4.01 22.24
C LEU A 8 -39.03 2.90 21.18
N MET A 9 -39.14 1.64 21.61
CA MET A 9 -39.38 0.50 20.72
C MET A 9 -40.71 0.63 19.97
N GLU A 10 -41.78 1.05 20.65
CA GLU A 10 -43.10 1.22 20.04
C GLU A 10 -43.10 2.25 18.90
N LYS A 11 -42.28 3.31 19.03
CA LYS A 11 -42.21 4.38 18.04
C LYS A 11 -41.15 4.16 16.96
N ILE A 12 -40.03 3.54 17.30
CA ILE A 12 -38.90 3.29 16.38
C ILE A 12 -39.08 1.97 15.64
N GLY A 13 -39.75 0.98 16.22
CA GLY A 13 -39.99 -0.35 15.63
C GLY A 13 -40.57 -0.28 14.20
N PRO A 14 -41.68 0.44 13.97
CA PRO A 14 -42.28 0.54 12.64
C PRO A 14 -41.34 1.21 11.61
N PHE A 15 -40.57 2.21 12.04
CA PHE A 15 -39.59 2.87 11.18
C PHE A 15 -38.41 1.94 10.87
N ALA A 16 -37.91 1.21 11.86
CA ALA A 16 -36.85 0.23 11.70
C ALA A 16 -37.28 -0.91 10.77
N GLU A 17 -38.56 -1.30 10.78
CA GLU A 17 -39.11 -2.33 9.88
C GLU A 17 -39.13 -1.86 8.42
N VAL A 18 -39.54 -0.61 8.16
CA VAL A 18 -39.49 0.00 6.82
C VAL A 18 -38.06 0.17 6.32
N VAL A 19 -37.13 0.58 7.20
CA VAL A 19 -35.71 0.70 6.87
C VAL A 19 -35.09 -0.68 6.63
N SER A 20 -35.44 -1.68 7.44
CA SER A 20 -34.94 -3.05 7.34
C SER A 20 -35.47 -3.81 6.13
N THR A 21 -36.63 -3.44 5.58
CA THR A 21 -37.19 -4.06 4.36
C THR A 21 -36.71 -3.40 3.08
N ASN A 22 -35.92 -2.32 3.18
CA ASN A 22 -35.34 -1.67 2.02
C ASN A 22 -34.36 -2.60 1.28
N LYS A 23 -34.60 -2.83 -0.01
CA LYS A 23 -33.80 -3.74 -0.86
C LYS A 23 -32.29 -3.46 -0.81
N TYR A 24 -31.89 -2.19 -0.74
CA TYR A 24 -30.46 -1.82 -0.69
C TYR A 24 -29.83 -2.15 0.66
N LEU A 25 -30.54 -1.91 1.76
CA LEU A 25 -30.07 -2.25 3.10
C LEU A 25 -30.08 -3.76 3.35
N CYS A 26 -31.06 -4.49 2.79
CA CYS A 26 -31.02 -5.95 2.74
C CYS A 26 -29.80 -6.44 1.96
N SER A 27 -29.53 -5.92 0.76
CA SER A 27 -28.36 -6.35 -0.03
C SER A 27 -27.03 -6.06 0.67
N LEU A 28 -26.95 -4.95 1.41
CA LEU A 28 -25.78 -4.57 2.20
C LEU A 28 -25.61 -5.50 3.41
N ARG A 29 -26.69 -5.77 4.17
CA ARG A 29 -26.69 -6.78 5.25
C ARG A 29 -26.29 -8.15 4.73
N ASP A 30 -26.85 -8.58 3.61
CA ASP A 30 -26.59 -9.90 3.03
C ASP A 30 -25.14 -9.97 2.52
N GLY A 31 -24.61 -8.89 1.94
CA GLY A 31 -23.19 -8.76 1.60
C GLY A 31 -22.27 -8.87 2.83
N PHE A 32 -22.63 -8.21 3.94
CA PHE A 32 -21.92 -8.39 5.20
C PHE A 32 -22.02 -9.83 5.70
N MET A 33 -23.20 -10.46 5.69
CA MET A 33 -23.40 -11.85 6.11
C MET A 33 -22.60 -12.86 5.27
N VAL A 34 -22.37 -12.58 3.98
CA VAL A 34 -21.50 -13.39 3.12
C VAL A 34 -20.02 -13.24 3.51
N ALA A 35 -19.59 -12.03 3.88
CA ALA A 35 -18.22 -11.76 4.31
C ALA A 35 -17.92 -12.24 5.75
N PHE A 36 -18.94 -12.33 6.62
CA PHE A 36 -18.79 -12.67 8.05
C PHE A 36 -17.99 -13.95 8.30
N PRO A 37 -18.29 -15.09 7.66
CA PRO A 37 -17.52 -16.31 7.88
C PRO A 37 -16.04 -16.14 7.52
N ALA A 38 -15.74 -15.59 6.34
CA ALA A 38 -14.37 -15.40 5.88
C ALA A 38 -13.57 -14.45 6.79
N THR A 39 -14.19 -13.33 7.20
CA THR A 39 -13.56 -12.37 8.12
C THR A 39 -13.37 -12.93 9.53
N MET A 40 -14.31 -13.73 10.04
CA MET A 40 -14.14 -14.43 11.32
C MET A 40 -13.03 -15.48 11.25
N PHE A 41 -12.98 -16.28 10.18
CA PHE A 41 -11.90 -17.25 9.97
C PHE A 41 -10.54 -16.55 9.89
N ALA A 42 -10.43 -15.45 9.14
CA ALA A 42 -9.21 -14.66 9.06
C ALA A 42 -8.80 -14.09 10.44
N SER A 43 -9.76 -13.56 11.20
CA SER A 43 -9.50 -13.01 12.54
C SER A 43 -9.02 -14.08 13.53
N ILE A 44 -9.66 -15.26 13.54
CA ILE A 44 -9.25 -16.39 14.38
C ILE A 44 -7.85 -16.87 14.00
N ALA A 45 -7.56 -16.93 12.71
CA ALA A 45 -6.28 -17.40 12.21
C ALA A 45 -5.15 -16.41 12.53
N ILE A 46 -5.39 -15.09 12.44
CA ILE A 46 -4.46 -14.04 12.86
C ILE A 46 -4.20 -14.11 14.36
N ILE A 47 -5.24 -14.26 15.18
CA ILE A 47 -5.09 -14.41 16.64
C ILE A 47 -4.29 -15.67 16.97
N SER A 48 -4.54 -16.78 16.27
CA SER A 48 -3.82 -18.05 16.46
C SER A 48 -2.34 -17.92 16.10
N GLN A 49 -2.02 -17.14 15.06
CA GLN A 49 -0.66 -16.83 14.65
C GLN A 49 0.09 -15.98 15.70
N TYR A 50 -0.56 -14.96 16.28
CA TYR A 50 0.03 -14.09 17.30
C TYR A 50 -0.11 -14.60 18.73
N LEU A 51 -0.74 -15.76 18.95
CA LEU A 51 -1.00 -16.29 20.29
C LEU A 51 0.29 -16.47 21.11
N PRO A 52 1.39 -17.02 20.56
CA PRO A 52 2.65 -17.12 21.29
C PRO A 52 3.22 -15.77 21.71
N ALA A 53 3.17 -14.76 20.82
CA ALA A 53 3.67 -13.40 21.10
C ALA A 53 2.77 -12.65 22.10
N THR A 54 1.45 -12.76 21.94
CA THR A 54 0.44 -12.06 22.75
C THR A 54 0.49 -12.49 24.22
N PHE A 55 0.78 -13.77 24.47
CA PHE A 55 0.85 -14.32 25.82
C PHE A 55 2.29 -14.53 26.32
N GLY A 56 3.30 -14.04 25.59
CA GLY A 56 4.72 -14.14 25.99
C GLY A 56 5.25 -15.58 26.05
N LEU A 57 4.66 -16.51 25.28
CA LEU A 57 5.01 -17.92 25.23
C LEU A 57 6.16 -18.23 24.24
N GLU A 58 6.75 -17.20 23.62
CA GLU A 58 7.82 -17.35 22.62
C GLU A 58 9.00 -18.21 23.10
N GLY A 59 9.35 -18.16 24.40
CA GLY A 59 10.44 -18.96 24.97
C GLY A 59 10.10 -20.43 25.29
N ILE A 60 8.82 -20.81 25.20
CA ILE A 60 8.32 -22.17 25.55
C ILE A 60 7.77 -22.87 24.29
N THR A 61 7.48 -22.11 23.25
CA THR A 61 6.90 -22.62 22.01
C THR A 61 7.99 -23.26 21.13
N PRO A 62 7.80 -24.48 20.63
CA PRO A 62 8.78 -25.10 19.74
C PRO A 62 9.07 -24.26 18.50
N GLN A 63 10.34 -24.17 18.09
CA GLN A 63 10.76 -23.36 16.96
C GLN A 63 9.99 -23.66 15.67
N TRP A 64 9.75 -24.95 15.37
CA TRP A 64 8.99 -25.37 14.19
C TRP A 64 7.55 -24.84 14.17
N LEU A 65 6.94 -24.69 15.36
CA LEU A 65 5.57 -24.21 15.51
C LEU A 65 5.52 -22.69 15.34
N LEU A 66 6.51 -21.98 15.89
CA LEU A 66 6.68 -20.55 15.67
C LEU A 66 6.91 -20.25 14.19
N ASP A 67 7.79 -21.00 13.53
CA ASP A 67 8.08 -20.84 12.10
C ASP A 67 6.83 -21.17 11.26
N PHE A 68 6.07 -22.22 11.61
CA PHE A 68 4.79 -22.53 10.95
C PHE A 68 3.78 -21.39 11.11
N LEU A 69 3.53 -20.94 12.35
CA LEU A 69 2.56 -19.88 12.64
C LEU A 69 2.94 -18.58 11.95
N ASN A 70 4.21 -18.19 11.99
CA ASN A 70 4.71 -16.96 11.36
C ASN A 70 4.66 -17.01 9.82
N ASN A 71 4.75 -18.20 9.22
CA ASN A 71 4.77 -18.35 7.76
C ASN A 71 3.44 -18.85 7.15
N PHE A 72 2.43 -19.20 7.95
CA PHE A 72 1.17 -19.77 7.46
C PHE A 72 0.38 -18.84 6.52
N PHE A 73 0.42 -17.53 6.77
CA PHE A 73 -0.08 -16.48 5.84
C PHE A 73 1.05 -15.62 5.22
N GLY A 74 2.31 -16.04 5.39
CA GLY A 74 3.50 -15.24 5.11
C GLY A 74 3.84 -14.24 6.22
N PRO A 75 4.99 -13.53 6.13
CA PRO A 75 5.35 -12.49 7.08
C PRO A 75 4.29 -11.40 7.03
N ILE A 76 3.48 -11.30 8.10
CA ILE A 76 2.55 -10.17 8.29
C ILE A 76 3.38 -8.97 8.76
N GLY A 77 4.20 -8.44 7.85
CA GLY A 77 4.73 -7.09 7.99
C GLY A 77 3.56 -6.13 7.82
N ASN A 78 3.30 -5.35 8.88
CA ASN A 78 2.52 -4.11 8.88
C ASN A 78 1.64 -3.90 7.63
N ALA A 79 0.40 -4.35 7.71
CA ALA A 79 -0.59 -4.27 6.64
C ALA A 79 -0.93 -2.83 6.24
N ILE A 80 -0.06 -2.12 5.48
CA ILE A 80 -0.38 -0.84 4.82
C ILE A 80 0.21 -0.74 3.39
N PHE A 81 0.73 -1.82 2.79
CA PHE A 81 0.86 -1.88 1.32
C PHE A 81 0.34 -3.22 0.80
N GLY A 82 -0.73 -3.14 0.01
CA GLY A 82 -1.74 -4.18 -0.12
C GLY A 82 -1.27 -5.46 -0.81
N ILE A 83 -1.83 -6.58 -0.35
CA ILE A 83 -2.01 -7.78 -1.16
C ILE A 83 -2.73 -7.33 -2.44
N LEU A 84 -2.10 -7.50 -3.60
CA LEU A 84 -2.75 -7.25 -4.89
C LEU A 84 -3.99 -8.15 -5.01
N GLY A 85 -5.17 -7.55 -4.89
CA GLY A 85 -6.46 -8.14 -5.23
C GLY A 85 -6.95 -7.51 -6.53
N LEU A 86 -7.36 -8.34 -7.49
CA LEU A 86 -7.96 -7.90 -8.74
C LEU A 86 -9.45 -8.18 -8.68
N GLU A 87 -10.27 -7.13 -8.69
CA GLU A 87 -11.73 -7.23 -8.69
C GLU A 87 -12.26 -6.67 -10.02
N LEU A 88 -12.23 -7.52 -11.05
CA LEU A 88 -12.74 -7.20 -12.40
C LEU A 88 -13.24 -8.45 -13.12
N ASP A 89 -14.20 -8.30 -14.03
CA ASP A 89 -14.67 -9.39 -14.87
C ASP A 89 -13.70 -9.65 -16.02
N LEU A 90 -12.89 -10.71 -15.89
CA LEU A 90 -11.92 -11.10 -16.91
C LEU A 90 -12.55 -11.48 -18.25
N ARG A 91 -13.86 -11.75 -18.31
CA ARG A 91 -14.56 -12.07 -19.56
C ARG A 91 -14.71 -10.83 -20.45
N GLU A 92 -14.82 -9.66 -19.84
CA GLU A 92 -14.98 -8.38 -20.54
C GLU A 92 -13.64 -7.77 -21.00
N CYS A 93 -12.52 -8.27 -20.48
CA CYS A 93 -11.19 -7.82 -20.88
C CYS A 93 -10.81 -8.30 -22.28
N SER A 94 -10.29 -7.39 -23.09
CA SER A 94 -9.63 -7.69 -24.36
C SER A 94 -8.37 -8.54 -24.15
N ASN A 95 -7.91 -9.19 -25.23
CA ASN A 95 -6.67 -9.98 -25.18
C ASN A 95 -5.45 -9.11 -24.81
N LYS A 96 -5.44 -7.85 -25.21
CA LYS A 96 -4.37 -6.90 -24.88
C LYS A 96 -4.35 -6.60 -23.38
N GLU A 97 -5.51 -6.32 -22.79
CA GLU A 97 -5.62 -6.06 -21.34
C GLU A 97 -5.25 -7.30 -20.52
N LYS A 98 -5.63 -8.49 -20.99
CA LYS A 98 -5.25 -9.76 -20.35
C LYS A 98 -3.75 -9.97 -20.32
N GLU A 99 -3.04 -9.68 -21.42
CA GLU A 99 -1.58 -9.81 -21.44
C GLU A 99 -0.91 -8.75 -20.54
N GLN A 100 -1.39 -7.51 -20.57
CA GLN A 100 -0.94 -6.46 -19.64
C GLN A 100 -1.15 -6.86 -18.18
N LEU A 101 -2.30 -7.45 -17.86
CA LEU A 101 -2.60 -7.94 -16.52
C LEU A 101 -1.66 -9.05 -16.10
N LYS A 102 -1.39 -10.00 -16.99
CA LYS A 102 -0.47 -11.11 -16.75
C LYS A 102 0.97 -10.61 -16.50
N GLU A 103 1.44 -9.65 -17.28
CA GLU A 103 2.72 -8.99 -17.06
C GLU A 103 2.77 -8.26 -15.71
N ALA A 104 1.71 -7.52 -15.38
CA ALA A 104 1.60 -6.80 -14.11
C ALA A 104 1.61 -7.76 -12.91
N ILE A 105 0.87 -8.87 -12.97
CA ILE A 105 0.86 -9.91 -11.94
C ILE A 105 2.24 -10.54 -11.79
N ALA A 106 2.92 -10.87 -12.90
CA ALA A 106 4.25 -11.45 -12.86
C ALA A 106 5.27 -10.49 -12.23
N HIS A 107 5.17 -9.19 -12.53
CA HIS A 107 6.01 -8.16 -11.92
C HIS A 107 5.70 -8.00 -10.41
N TYR A 108 4.42 -7.94 -10.05
CA TYR A 108 4.00 -7.86 -8.65
C TYR A 108 4.51 -9.05 -7.83
N LYS A 109 4.39 -10.29 -8.32
CA LYS A 109 4.88 -11.49 -7.61
C LYS A 109 6.37 -11.41 -7.29
N LYS A 110 7.18 -10.81 -8.19
CA LYS A 110 8.62 -10.60 -7.94
C LYS A 110 8.86 -9.54 -6.86
N MET A 111 8.02 -8.50 -6.82
CA MET A 111 8.12 -7.41 -5.85
C MET A 111 7.47 -7.72 -4.50
N GLN A 112 6.54 -8.68 -4.44
CA GLN A 112 5.71 -8.96 -3.29
C GLN A 112 6.51 -9.19 -1.99
N PRO A 113 7.59 -10.00 -1.97
CA PRO A 113 8.36 -10.19 -0.72
C PRO A 113 8.97 -8.89 -0.19
N PHE A 114 9.39 -8.00 -1.09
CA PHE A 114 9.88 -6.67 -0.73
C PHE A 114 8.74 -5.78 -0.23
N LEU A 115 7.63 -5.69 -0.97
CA LEU A 115 6.49 -4.83 -0.59
C LEU A 115 5.81 -5.23 0.73
N LEU A 116 5.89 -6.49 1.14
CA LEU A 116 5.34 -6.97 2.42
C LEU A 116 6.30 -6.77 3.60
N SER A 117 7.58 -6.48 3.34
CA SER A 117 8.61 -6.30 4.39
C SER A 117 9.05 -4.84 4.58
N VAL A 118 8.55 -3.92 3.75
CA VAL A 118 8.94 -2.51 3.79
C VAL A 118 8.23 -1.73 4.89
N THR A 119 8.90 -0.68 5.36
CA THR A 119 8.24 0.40 6.12
C THR A 119 7.76 1.47 5.15
N LEU A 120 6.48 1.83 5.22
CA LEU A 120 5.86 2.85 4.36
C LEU A 120 5.88 4.23 5.02
N PHE A 121 6.34 5.23 4.27
CA PHE A 121 6.30 6.64 4.65
C PHE A 121 5.44 7.42 3.67
N THR A 122 4.48 8.17 4.19
CA THR A 122 3.68 9.10 3.40
C THR A 122 4.31 10.49 3.46
N HIS A 123 4.46 11.12 2.30
CA HIS A 123 4.95 12.49 2.23
C HIS A 123 3.78 13.48 2.36
N PRO A 124 4.04 14.70 2.84
CA PRO A 124 3.05 15.76 2.80
C PRO A 124 2.48 15.95 1.39
N TYR A 125 1.20 16.32 1.31
CA TYR A 125 0.59 16.64 0.02
C TYR A 125 1.30 17.84 -0.60
N HIS A 126 1.66 17.71 -1.88
CA HIS A 126 2.19 18.80 -2.68
C HIS A 126 1.21 19.16 -3.78
N GLU A 127 1.23 20.42 -4.23
CA GLU A 127 0.25 20.88 -5.20
C GLU A 127 0.34 20.11 -6.54
N GLY A 128 -0.65 19.24 -6.76
CA GLY A 128 -0.77 18.44 -7.97
C GLY A 128 0.04 17.13 -7.99
N TYR A 129 0.62 16.69 -6.86
CA TYR A 129 1.05 15.30 -6.71
C TYR A 129 1.04 14.84 -5.23
N GLN A 130 0.82 13.55 -5.02
CA GLN A 130 1.02 12.86 -3.76
C GLN A 130 2.21 11.90 -3.91
N ALA A 131 3.02 11.75 -2.86
CA ALA A 131 4.12 10.81 -2.86
C ALA A 131 4.11 9.93 -1.60
N TRP A 132 4.65 8.74 -1.75
CA TRP A 132 4.99 7.84 -0.65
C TRP A 132 6.31 7.13 -0.96
N THR A 133 7.00 6.68 0.08
CA THR A 133 8.24 5.91 -0.03
C THR A 133 8.15 4.64 0.80
N ALA A 134 8.37 3.49 0.17
CA ALA A 134 8.59 2.21 0.80
C ALA A 134 10.10 1.99 1.00
N ILE A 135 10.50 1.62 2.22
CA ILE A 135 11.91 1.46 2.61
C ILE A 135 12.14 0.05 3.12
N SER A 136 13.19 -0.62 2.62
CA SER A 136 13.57 -1.94 3.13
C SER A 136 14.01 -1.87 4.59
N GLU A 137 13.89 -2.99 5.31
CA GLU A 137 14.30 -3.14 6.71
C GLU A 137 15.71 -2.57 7.00
N PHE A 138 16.65 -2.77 6.07
CA PHE A 138 18.05 -2.33 6.21
C PHE A 138 18.35 -0.96 5.60
N ASN A 139 17.33 -0.15 5.27
CA ASN A 139 17.50 1.17 4.64
C ASN A 139 18.39 1.13 3.38
N SER A 140 18.30 0.03 2.63
CA SER A 140 19.15 -0.30 1.49
C SER A 140 18.43 -0.14 0.15
N ILE A 141 17.10 -0.23 0.15
CA ILE A 141 16.25 -0.09 -1.03
C ILE A 141 15.11 0.87 -0.67
N TYR A 142 14.88 1.83 -1.55
CA TYR A 142 13.79 2.79 -1.45
C TYR A 142 13.01 2.75 -2.75
N LEU A 143 11.70 2.58 -2.63
CA LEU A 143 10.76 2.66 -3.74
C LEU A 143 9.84 3.85 -3.47
N THR A 144 10.00 4.92 -4.24
CA THR A 144 9.13 6.10 -4.12
C THR A 144 8.13 6.13 -5.25
N GLY A 145 6.84 6.20 -4.91
CA GLY A 145 5.76 6.37 -5.86
C GLY A 145 5.24 7.81 -5.88
N PHE A 146 5.00 8.33 -7.07
CA PHE A 146 4.44 9.66 -7.33
C PHE A 146 3.12 9.51 -8.06
N TYR A 147 2.07 10.19 -7.58
CA TYR A 147 0.70 10.05 -8.07
C TYR A 147 0.10 11.42 -8.32
N THR A 148 -0.52 11.61 -9.48
CA THR A 148 -1.23 12.83 -9.83
C THR A 148 -2.70 12.50 -10.04
N THR A 149 -3.63 13.26 -9.47
CA THR A 149 -5.06 13.13 -9.76
C THR A 149 -5.42 13.91 -11.02
N PHE A 150 -5.24 15.23 -11.00
CA PHE A 150 -5.45 16.11 -12.15
C PHE A 150 -4.13 16.68 -12.66
N ALA A 151 -3.93 16.64 -13.97
CA ALA A 151 -2.77 17.23 -14.62
C ALA A 151 -2.80 18.75 -14.48
N LYS A 152 -1.84 19.30 -13.74
CA LYS A 152 -1.62 20.75 -13.67
C LYS A 152 -0.51 21.16 -14.63
N LEU A 153 -0.81 22.14 -15.49
CA LEU A 153 0.17 22.75 -16.41
C LEU A 153 1.25 23.54 -15.66
N ARG A 154 0.93 24.05 -14.46
CA ARG A 154 1.90 24.67 -13.55
C ARG A 154 2.60 23.56 -12.76
N ALA A 155 3.79 23.21 -13.18
CA ALA A 155 4.70 22.34 -12.44
C ALA A 155 6.04 23.06 -12.24
N SER A 156 6.54 23.06 -11.00
CA SER A 156 7.89 23.56 -10.76
C SER A 156 8.91 22.58 -11.36
N ARG A 157 9.96 23.10 -12.01
CA ARG A 157 10.98 22.28 -12.68
C ARG A 157 11.86 21.49 -11.71
N ASN A 158 11.85 21.84 -10.42
CA ASN A 158 12.75 21.29 -9.42
C ASN A 158 12.04 20.87 -8.13
N GLU A 159 10.88 20.25 -8.28
CA GLU A 159 10.16 19.64 -7.14
C GLU A 159 10.96 18.45 -6.62
N ARG A 160 11.07 18.36 -5.29
CA ARG A 160 11.83 17.31 -4.62
C ARG A 160 11.06 16.78 -3.42
N VAL A 161 11.29 15.50 -3.13
CA VAL A 161 10.72 14.79 -1.98
C VAL A 161 11.86 14.35 -1.08
N GLN A 162 11.79 14.74 0.19
CA GLN A 162 12.77 14.34 1.19
C GLN A 162 12.56 12.88 1.57
N LEU A 163 13.64 12.12 1.67
CA LEU A 163 13.56 10.71 2.04
C LEU A 163 14.07 10.53 3.49
N PRO A 164 13.37 9.78 4.34
CA PRO A 164 13.86 9.50 5.68
C PRO A 164 14.98 8.44 5.65
N ASN A 165 15.78 8.39 6.71
CA ASN A 165 16.80 7.35 6.95
C ASN A 165 17.91 7.20 5.90
N ILE A 166 18.18 8.27 5.14
CA ILE A 166 19.32 8.30 4.21
C ILE A 166 20.63 8.35 4.99
N ASP A 167 21.58 7.51 4.60
CA ASP A 167 22.92 7.47 5.16
C ASP A 167 23.83 8.42 4.35
N PRO A 168 24.28 9.55 4.92
CA PRO A 168 25.07 10.54 4.18
C PRO A 168 26.45 10.03 3.76
N ALA A 169 26.96 8.98 4.41
CA ALA A 169 28.29 8.42 4.12
C ALA A 169 28.28 7.42 2.95
N CYS A 170 27.11 7.07 2.41
CA CYS A 170 26.98 6.06 1.36
C CYS A 170 26.61 6.68 0.01
N MET A 171 26.84 5.91 -1.05
CA MET A 171 26.37 6.23 -2.40
C MET A 171 25.07 5.48 -2.69
N TYR A 172 24.20 6.11 -3.46
CA TYR A 172 22.93 5.54 -3.87
C TYR A 172 22.83 5.56 -5.39
N GLN A 173 22.37 4.46 -5.97
CA GLN A 173 22.03 4.36 -7.37
C GLN A 173 20.55 4.71 -7.57
N ILE A 174 20.28 5.70 -8.42
CA ILE A 174 18.94 6.09 -8.86
C ILE A 174 18.97 6.05 -10.39
N ASP A 175 18.12 5.21 -10.99
CA ASP A 175 18.18 4.91 -12.42
C ASP A 175 19.62 4.50 -12.84
N GLU A 176 20.25 5.25 -13.76
CA GLU A 176 21.63 5.04 -14.22
C GLU A 176 22.66 5.93 -13.50
N GLN A 177 22.23 6.74 -12.54
CA GLN A 177 23.08 7.74 -11.88
C GLN A 177 23.44 7.30 -10.46
N THR A 178 24.68 7.60 -10.06
CA THR A 178 25.15 7.38 -8.69
C THR A 178 25.25 8.73 -7.98
N ILE A 179 24.52 8.88 -6.88
CA ILE A 179 24.37 10.13 -6.14
C ILE A 179 24.79 9.90 -4.68
N SER A 180 25.49 10.87 -4.09
CA SER A 180 25.89 10.81 -2.68
C SER A 180 24.69 10.96 -1.74
N GLY A 181 24.64 10.12 -0.71
CA GLY A 181 23.64 10.19 0.35
C GLY A 181 23.58 11.56 1.01
N ALA A 182 24.72 12.25 1.20
CA ALA A 182 24.74 13.59 1.79
C ALA A 182 24.01 14.66 0.95
N VAL A 183 23.93 14.45 -0.37
CA VAL A 183 23.16 15.32 -1.28
C VAL A 183 21.68 14.98 -1.19
N ILE A 184 21.35 13.69 -1.15
CA ILE A 184 19.96 13.20 -1.09
C ILE A 184 19.32 13.56 0.25
N GLU A 185 20.04 13.41 1.36
CA GLU A 185 19.57 13.78 2.70
C GLU A 185 19.18 15.27 2.78
N LYS A 186 19.99 16.15 2.18
CA LYS A 186 19.72 17.60 2.22
C LYS A 186 18.67 18.03 1.23
N THR A 187 18.66 17.44 0.04
CA THR A 187 17.91 17.98 -1.09
C THR A 187 16.72 17.14 -1.52
N GLY A 188 16.66 15.88 -1.11
CA GLY A 188 15.67 14.90 -1.53
C GLY A 188 15.90 14.38 -2.94
N ILE A 189 15.00 13.49 -3.37
CA ILE A 189 14.97 13.00 -4.75
C ILE A 189 14.06 13.86 -5.62
N ARG A 190 14.37 13.93 -6.91
CA ARG A 190 13.61 14.73 -7.86
C ARG A 190 12.27 14.06 -8.16
N VAL A 191 11.20 14.86 -8.13
CA VAL A 191 9.89 14.43 -8.65
C VAL A 191 10.00 14.26 -10.17
N PRO A 192 9.50 13.16 -10.74
CA PRO A 192 9.46 12.96 -12.19
C PRO A 192 8.81 14.14 -12.91
N LEU A 193 9.36 14.53 -14.06
CA LEU A 193 8.86 15.69 -14.80
C LEU A 193 7.39 15.52 -15.17
N ARG A 194 6.57 16.49 -14.76
CA ARG A 194 5.16 16.61 -15.14
C ARG A 194 5.03 17.27 -16.49
N PHE A 195 4.05 16.83 -17.27
CA PHE A 195 3.78 17.40 -18.59
C PHE A 195 3.25 18.84 -18.48
N ASN A 196 3.87 19.77 -19.21
CA ASN A 196 3.52 21.19 -19.20
C ASN A 196 3.12 21.74 -20.58
N GLY A 197 2.81 20.86 -21.54
CA GLY A 197 2.46 21.24 -22.91
C GLY A 197 3.65 21.28 -23.89
N ALA A 198 4.87 21.56 -23.42
CA ALA A 198 6.05 21.69 -24.29
C ALA A 198 7.10 20.59 -24.08
N ASN A 199 7.10 19.91 -22.93
CA ASN A 199 8.09 18.90 -22.56
C ASN A 199 7.63 17.45 -22.83
N GLY A 200 6.86 17.25 -23.91
CA GLY A 200 6.17 15.99 -24.21
C GLY A 200 7.05 14.76 -24.14
N GLU A 201 8.25 14.79 -24.68
CA GLU A 201 9.15 13.62 -24.70
C GLU A 201 9.78 13.32 -23.32
N MET A 202 10.06 14.35 -22.54
CA MET A 202 10.76 14.23 -21.26
C MET A 202 9.86 14.01 -20.05
N ALA A 203 8.57 14.34 -20.16
CA ALA A 203 7.63 14.18 -19.06
C ALA A 203 7.38 12.69 -18.78
N ARG A 204 7.41 12.29 -17.50
CA ARG A 204 7.01 10.94 -17.06
C ARG A 204 5.58 10.92 -16.53
N LEU A 205 5.15 12.01 -15.89
CA LEU A 205 3.78 12.18 -15.40
C LEU A 205 2.99 12.99 -16.44
N LYS A 206 2.22 12.29 -17.28
CA LYS A 206 1.42 12.88 -18.38
C LYS A 206 -0.05 12.56 -18.19
N GLY A 207 -0.89 13.59 -18.25
CA GLY A 207 -2.35 13.45 -18.15
C GLY A 207 -2.85 13.21 -16.72
N ASP A 208 -4.17 13.05 -16.61
CA ASP A 208 -4.84 12.79 -15.34
C ASP A 208 -4.55 11.36 -14.86
N TYR A 209 -4.62 11.16 -13.54
CA TYR A 209 -4.41 9.85 -12.90
C TYR A 209 -3.08 9.17 -13.24
N SER A 210 -2.06 9.96 -13.59
CA SER A 210 -0.74 9.43 -13.93
C SER A 210 0.07 9.04 -12.67
N SER A 211 0.94 8.05 -12.82
CA SER A 211 1.85 7.63 -11.75
C SER A 211 3.24 7.32 -12.29
N ALA A 212 4.23 7.44 -11.42
CA ALA A 212 5.62 7.09 -11.72
C ALA A 212 6.29 6.50 -10.47
N LEU A 213 7.20 5.56 -10.68
CA LEU A 213 8.01 4.95 -9.64
C LEU A 213 9.48 5.34 -9.81
N CYS A 214 10.15 5.58 -8.69
CA CYS A 214 11.59 5.80 -8.61
C CYS A 214 12.20 4.76 -7.69
N TRP A 215 13.14 3.99 -8.22
CA TRP A 215 13.91 3.01 -7.47
C TRP A 215 15.26 3.60 -7.06
N MET A 216 15.60 3.43 -5.79
CA MET A 216 16.90 3.82 -5.27
C MET A 216 17.50 2.69 -4.46
N LYS A 217 18.77 2.37 -4.72
CA LYS A 217 19.51 1.31 -4.03
C LYS A 217 20.79 1.86 -3.43
N LYS A 218 21.04 1.57 -2.16
CA LYS A 218 22.30 1.83 -1.46
C LYS A 218 23.39 0.95 -2.09
N LEU A 219 24.49 1.56 -2.50
CA LEU A 219 25.67 0.84 -2.96
C LEU A 219 26.53 0.47 -1.75
N GLU A 220 27.00 -0.77 -1.70
CA GLU A 220 27.98 -1.18 -0.69
C GLU A 220 29.29 -0.45 -0.96
N ASN A 221 29.86 0.18 0.07
CA ASN A 221 31.20 0.74 -0.03
C ASN A 221 32.17 -0.42 -0.30
N SER A 222 32.76 -0.44 -1.50
CA SER A 222 33.91 -1.28 -1.79
C SER A 222 34.96 -0.97 -0.73
N LYS A 223 35.21 -1.94 0.16
CA LYS A 223 36.24 -1.85 1.19
C LYS A 223 37.55 -1.44 0.50
N ARG A 224 38.01 -0.23 0.78
CA ARG A 224 39.42 0.13 0.63
C ARG A 224 40.20 -0.46 1.79
#